data_AF-A0A4Z1SQY9-F1
#
_entry.id   AF-A0A4Z1SQY9-F1
#
_cell.length_a   1.000
_cell.length_b   1.000
_cell.length_c   1.000
_cell.angle_alpha   90.00
_cell.angle_beta   90.00
_cell.angle_gamma   90.00
#
_symmetry.space_group_name_H-M   'P 1'
#
loop_
_entity.id
_entity.type
_entity.pdbx_description
1 polymer ?
#
loop_
_entity_poly.entity_id
_entity_poly.type
_entity_poly.pdbx_seq_one_letter_code
_entity_poly.pdbx_strand_id
1 'polypeptide(L)'
;MKPTWTTAYNPGRQSIMNRPLKEPTKTNIESADLQHQRELDIQRRRQDTFAAQEADRIRAMYGTREEKQNIARQLASDLDKLIAEKQEIERERLAEDRRHDLEMLAQVKYQEILEREEAEARQAYAEYLAEQQRATIAQHREERRREQAEERAERPQDFFGQHFARSTR
;
A
#
# COMPACT_ATOMS: atom_id res chain seq x y z
N MET A 1 28.78 135.70 -24.24
CA MET A 1 28.72 134.31 -23.77
C MET A 1 30.11 133.66 -23.85
N LYS A 2 30.75 133.50 -22.68
CA LYS A 2 31.83 132.58 -22.28
C LYS A 2 31.99 132.75 -20.74
N PRO A 3 32.51 131.74 -20.02
CA PRO A 3 32.16 131.44 -18.63
C PRO A 3 33.12 132.07 -17.61
N THR A 4 32.67 132.20 -16.36
CA THR A 4 33.57 132.22 -15.18
C THR A 4 33.07 131.23 -14.15
N TRP A 5 33.90 130.21 -13.94
CA TRP A 5 33.79 129.24 -12.85
C TRP A 5 33.97 129.96 -11.51
N THR A 6 33.21 129.56 -10.49
CA THR A 6 33.54 129.84 -9.10
C THR A 6 33.40 128.54 -8.31
N THR A 7 34.51 128.14 -7.72
CA THR A 7 34.70 126.84 -7.06
C THR A 7 34.34 126.94 -5.57
N ALA A 8 33.85 125.80 -5.05
CA ALA A 8 33.85 125.34 -3.67
C ALA A 8 32.79 125.89 -2.70
N TYR A 9 31.79 125.06 -2.41
CA TYR A 9 31.55 124.60 -1.04
C TYR A 9 30.94 123.20 -1.07
N ASN A 10 31.72 122.21 -0.64
CA ASN A 10 31.27 120.84 -0.39
C ASN A 10 31.44 120.61 1.12
N PRO A 11 30.34 120.37 1.84
CA PRO A 11 30.43 119.44 2.95
C PRO A 11 29.22 118.50 3.01
N GLY A 12 29.50 117.28 3.45
CA GLY A 12 28.48 116.39 3.97
C GLY A 12 28.31 115.13 3.15
N ARG A 13 29.31 114.24 3.24
CA ARG A 13 29.13 112.80 3.02
C ARG A 13 27.84 112.36 3.72
N GLN A 14 26.79 112.07 2.95
CA GLN A 14 25.65 111.35 3.49
C GLN A 14 26.15 109.98 3.94
N SER A 15 26.11 109.79 5.25
CA SER A 15 26.42 108.56 5.96
C SER A 15 25.73 107.37 5.31
N ILE A 16 26.53 106.43 4.78
CA ILE A 16 26.08 105.09 4.35
C ILE A 16 25.92 104.17 5.59
N MET A 17 25.94 104.70 6.81
CA MET A 17 25.98 103.89 8.04
C MET A 17 24.63 103.36 8.52
N ASN A 18 23.57 103.38 7.71
CA ASN A 18 22.26 102.84 8.09
C ASN A 18 21.65 101.93 7.01
N ARG A 19 22.47 101.08 6.37
CA ARG A 19 21.91 99.83 5.84
C ARG A 19 21.96 98.80 6.99
N PRO A 20 20.85 98.19 7.40
CA PRO A 20 20.92 97.05 8.30
C PRO A 20 21.77 96.00 7.60
N LEU A 21 22.96 95.73 8.16
CA LEU A 21 23.72 94.55 7.82
C LEU A 21 22.78 93.38 8.11
N LYS A 22 22.37 92.67 7.05
CA LYS A 22 21.68 91.39 7.14
C LYS A 22 22.42 90.59 8.20
N GLU A 23 21.78 90.35 9.35
CA GLU A 23 22.35 89.48 10.37
C GLU A 23 22.74 88.16 9.69
N PRO A 24 23.94 87.61 9.96
CA PRO A 24 24.27 86.29 9.46
C PRO A 24 23.23 85.33 10.03
N THR A 25 22.48 84.75 9.10
CA THR A 25 21.29 83.94 9.31
C THR A 25 21.55 82.78 10.27
N LYS A 26 21.31 82.97 11.56
CA LYS A 26 21.16 81.86 12.53
C LYS A 26 19.99 80.95 12.15
N THR A 27 19.01 81.47 11.41
CA THR A 27 17.90 80.73 10.84
C THR A 27 18.30 79.69 9.79
N ASN A 28 19.51 79.74 9.21
CA ASN A 28 19.98 78.76 8.21
C ASN A 28 20.55 77.47 8.82
N ILE A 29 21.09 77.52 10.04
CA ILE A 29 21.71 76.35 10.68
C ILE A 29 20.62 75.45 11.28
N GLU A 30 19.67 76.05 12.02
CA GLU A 30 18.52 75.31 12.59
C GLU A 30 17.63 74.71 11.50
N SER A 31 17.50 75.37 10.34
CA SER A 31 16.75 74.84 9.20
C SER A 31 17.50 73.73 8.45
N ALA A 32 18.84 73.78 8.40
CA ALA A 32 19.65 72.69 7.84
C ALA A 32 19.62 71.44 8.74
N ASP A 33 19.67 71.60 10.06
CA ASP A 33 19.57 70.48 11.01
C ASP A 33 18.17 69.83 10.96
N LEU A 34 17.10 70.63 10.85
CA LEU A 34 15.75 70.13 10.65
C LEU A 34 15.56 69.42 9.29
N GLN A 35 16.20 69.92 8.23
CA GLN A 35 16.19 69.24 6.92
C GLN A 35 16.94 67.92 6.97
N HIS A 36 18.11 67.88 7.62
CA HIS A 36 18.90 66.67 7.79
C HIS A 36 18.14 65.62 8.63
N GLN A 37 17.48 66.03 9.73
CA GLN A 37 16.62 65.12 10.51
C GLN A 37 15.46 64.57 9.67
N ARG A 38 14.80 65.41 8.86
CA ARG A 38 13.74 64.95 7.95
C ARG A 38 14.26 63.99 6.90
N GLU A 39 15.44 64.23 6.33
CA GLU A 39 16.07 63.32 5.37
C GLU A 39 16.40 61.96 6.00
N LEU A 40 16.94 61.95 7.22
CA LEU A 40 17.17 60.72 7.98
C LEU A 40 15.87 59.96 8.26
N ASP A 41 14.80 60.66 8.66
CA ASP A 41 13.50 60.03 8.89
C ASP A 41 12.88 59.48 7.61
N ILE A 42 13.05 60.17 6.48
CA ILE A 42 12.62 59.68 5.16
C ILE A 42 13.43 58.44 4.76
N GLN A 43 14.75 58.44 4.98
CA GLN A 43 15.59 57.28 4.70
C GLN A 43 15.23 56.09 5.58
N ARG A 44 14.99 56.29 6.87
CA ARG A 44 14.51 55.24 7.80
C ARG A 44 13.18 54.65 7.33
N ARG A 45 12.19 55.49 7.03
CA ARG A 45 10.90 55.02 6.49
C ARG A 45 11.06 54.22 5.20
N ARG A 46 11.95 54.64 4.29
CA ARG A 46 12.24 53.89 3.07
C ARG A 46 12.85 52.52 3.37
N GLN A 47 13.81 52.45 4.29
CA GLN A 47 14.41 51.19 4.74
C GLN A 47 13.36 50.27 5.37
N ASP A 48 12.50 50.80 6.24
CA ASP A 48 11.41 50.04 6.87
C ASP A 48 10.42 49.50 5.84
N THR A 49 10.03 50.32 4.86
CA THR A 49 9.14 49.87 3.77
C THR A 49 9.78 48.81 2.90
N PHE A 50 11.09 48.92 2.62
CA PHE A 50 11.82 47.93 1.84
C PHE A 50 11.93 46.60 2.61
N ALA A 51 12.27 46.66 3.90
CA ALA A 51 12.33 45.49 4.76
C ALA A 51 10.97 44.78 4.88
N ALA A 52 9.87 45.54 4.98
CA ALA A 52 8.52 44.99 4.97
C ALA A 52 8.17 44.30 3.65
N GLN A 53 8.47 44.94 2.51
CA GLN A 53 8.25 44.35 1.19
C GLN A 53 9.08 43.10 0.95
N GLU A 54 10.34 43.09 1.41
CA GLU A 54 11.21 41.93 1.28
C GLU A 54 10.72 40.77 2.17
N ALA A 55 10.24 41.05 3.39
CA ALA A 55 9.62 40.06 4.25
C ALA A 55 8.35 39.45 3.64
N ASP A 56 7.51 40.28 3.01
CA ASP A 56 6.30 39.82 2.31
C ASP A 56 6.63 38.98 1.08
N ARG A 57 7.67 39.35 0.32
CA ARG A 57 8.17 38.54 -0.82
C ARG A 57 8.70 37.19 -0.36
N ILE A 58 9.48 37.15 0.72
CA ILE A 58 10.00 35.91 1.29
C ILE A 58 8.84 35.03 1.76
N ARG A 59 7.82 35.61 2.42
CA ARG A 59 6.61 34.89 2.83
C ARG A 59 5.83 34.36 1.63
N ALA A 60 5.70 35.12 0.55
CA ALA A 60 5.01 34.69 -0.66
C ALA A 60 5.74 33.56 -1.40
N MET A 61 7.08 33.63 -1.48
CA MET A 61 7.88 32.61 -2.17
C MET A 61 7.99 31.32 -1.38
N TYR A 62 8.21 31.43 -0.07
CA TYR A 62 8.52 30.26 0.75
C TYR A 62 7.34 29.79 1.60
N GLY A 63 6.25 30.54 1.68
CA GLY A 63 5.15 30.26 2.60
C GLY A 63 5.51 30.46 4.07
N THR A 64 4.52 30.39 4.95
CA THR A 64 4.76 30.47 6.39
C THR A 64 5.23 29.14 6.96
N ARG A 65 5.92 29.20 8.11
CA ARG A 65 6.28 27.98 8.86
C ARG A 65 5.04 27.15 9.21
N GLU A 66 3.94 27.81 9.54
CA GLU A 66 2.66 27.17 9.88
C GLU A 66 2.06 26.45 8.67
N GLU A 67 2.04 27.06 7.49
CA GLU A 67 1.59 26.41 6.26
C GLU A 67 2.40 25.15 5.96
N LYS A 68 3.74 25.22 6.06
CA LYS A 68 4.60 24.05 5.87
C LYS A 68 4.32 22.94 6.87
N GLN A 69 4.09 23.29 8.14
CA GLN A 69 3.74 22.33 9.17
C GLN A 69 2.37 21.70 8.91
N ASN A 70 1.39 22.47 8.44
CA ASN A 70 0.07 21.96 8.08
C ASN A 70 0.15 21.00 6.88
N ILE A 71 0.90 21.36 5.84
CA ILE A 71 1.13 20.48 4.68
C ILE A 71 1.84 19.19 5.12
N ALA A 72 2.88 19.29 5.95
CA ALA A 72 3.58 18.11 6.46
C ALA A 72 2.66 17.18 7.28
N ARG A 73 1.78 17.74 8.12
CA ARG A 73 0.79 16.97 8.88
C ARG A 73 -0.26 16.32 7.98
N GLN A 74 -0.73 17.01 6.95
CA GLN A 74 -1.66 16.46 5.96
C GLN A 74 -1.01 15.28 5.23
N LEU A 75 0.20 15.46 4.70
CA LEU A 75 0.95 14.40 4.03
C LEU A 75 1.20 13.20 4.94
N ALA A 76 1.55 13.42 6.21
CA ALA A 76 1.72 12.33 7.17
C ALA A 76 0.40 11.56 7.38
N SER A 77 -0.72 12.28 7.55
CA SER A 77 -2.04 11.66 7.69
C SER A 77 -2.46 10.88 6.45
N ASP A 78 -2.14 11.37 5.25
CA ASP A 78 -2.49 10.68 4.01
C ASP A 78 -1.60 9.44 3.79
N LEU A 79 -0.33 9.51 4.17
CA LEU A 79 0.55 8.34 4.20
C LEU A 79 0.05 7.27 5.17
N ASP A 80 -0.39 7.66 6.37
CA ASP A 80 -0.93 6.73 7.35
C ASP A 80 -2.18 6.02 6.82
N LYS A 81 -3.08 6.73 6.12
CA LYS A 81 -4.25 6.13 5.46
C LYS A 81 -3.85 5.14 4.38
N LEU A 82 -2.92 5.51 3.49
CA LEU A 82 -2.45 4.62 2.42
C LEU A 82 -1.77 3.36 2.97
N ILE A 83 -1.02 3.49 4.08
CA ILE A 83 -0.42 2.35 4.76
C ILE A 83 -1.51 1.44 5.33
N ALA A 84 -2.52 2.00 5.99
CA ALA A 84 -3.63 1.24 6.55
C ALA A 84 -4.41 0.48 5.46
N GLU A 85 -4.79 1.16 4.37
CA GLU A 85 -5.48 0.56 3.22
C GLU A 85 -4.65 -0.58 2.62
N LYS A 86 -3.34 -0.37 2.43
CA LYS A 86 -2.46 -1.41 1.89
C LYS A 86 -2.38 -2.63 2.81
N GLN A 87 -2.26 -2.41 4.12
CA GLN A 87 -2.25 -3.50 5.10
C GLN A 87 -3.57 -4.26 5.12
N GLU A 88 -4.70 -3.58 4.92
CA GLU A 88 -6.02 -4.21 4.86
C GLU A 88 -6.13 -5.11 3.62
N ILE A 89 -5.72 -4.61 2.45
CA ILE A 89 -5.66 -5.38 1.20
C ILE A 89 -4.74 -6.60 1.35
N GLU A 90 -3.57 -6.45 1.97
CA GLU A 90 -2.65 -7.57 2.21
C GLU A 90 -3.27 -8.62 3.15
N ARG A 91 -4.01 -8.20 4.18
CA ARG A 91 -4.72 -9.12 5.09
C ARG A 91 -5.84 -9.87 4.37
N GLU A 92 -6.61 -9.18 3.54
CA GLU A 92 -7.67 -9.80 2.74
C GLU A 92 -7.11 -10.85 1.78
N ARG A 93 -6.04 -10.52 1.04
CA ARG A 93 -5.35 -11.48 0.16
C ARG A 93 -4.84 -12.70 0.92
N LEU A 94 -4.19 -12.51 2.06
CA LEU A 94 -3.73 -13.62 2.89
C LEU A 94 -4.89 -14.49 3.42
N ALA A 95 -6.06 -13.89 3.68
CA ALA A 95 -7.24 -14.64 4.09
C ALA A 95 -7.85 -15.43 2.92
N GLU A 96 -7.88 -14.86 1.72
CA GLU A 96 -8.31 -15.54 0.48
C GLU A 96 -7.38 -16.70 0.13
N ASP A 97 -6.06 -16.50 0.16
CA ASP A 97 -5.06 -17.54 -0.10
C ASP A 97 -5.24 -18.71 0.87
N ARG A 98 -5.41 -18.43 2.17
CA ARG A 98 -5.67 -19.47 3.17
C ARG A 98 -6.98 -20.22 2.91
N ARG A 99 -8.03 -19.54 2.46
CA ARG A 99 -9.30 -20.18 2.12
C ARG A 99 -9.12 -21.11 0.91
N HIS A 100 -8.40 -20.64 -0.10
CA HIS A 100 -8.10 -21.42 -1.28
C HIS A 100 -7.26 -22.67 -0.94
N ASP A 101 -6.22 -22.53 -0.12
CA ASP A 101 -5.40 -23.66 0.34
C ASP A 101 -6.24 -24.72 1.08
N LEU A 102 -7.16 -24.27 1.94
CA LEU A 102 -8.07 -25.18 2.65
C LEU A 102 -9.05 -25.89 1.70
N GLU A 103 -9.56 -25.18 0.69
CA GLU A 103 -10.42 -25.77 -0.34
C GLU A 103 -9.66 -26.82 -1.15
N MET A 104 -8.44 -26.52 -1.58
CA MET A 104 -7.57 -27.46 -2.30
C MET A 104 -7.27 -28.70 -1.46
N LEU A 105 -6.94 -28.53 -0.18
CA LEU A 105 -6.73 -29.66 0.74
C LEU A 105 -7.99 -30.51 0.92
N ALA A 106 -9.18 -29.88 0.98
CA ALA A 106 -10.44 -30.60 1.07
C ALA A 106 -10.72 -31.43 -0.20
N GLN A 107 -10.45 -30.85 -1.38
CA GLN A 107 -10.60 -31.56 -2.65
C GLN A 107 -9.67 -32.77 -2.75
N VAL A 108 -8.39 -32.61 -2.38
CA VAL A 108 -7.43 -33.73 -2.38
C VAL A 108 -7.88 -34.84 -1.44
N LYS A 109 -8.28 -34.50 -0.21
CA LYS A 109 -8.80 -35.50 0.74
C LYS A 109 -10.05 -36.22 0.23
N TYR A 110 -10.94 -35.49 -0.42
CA TYR A 110 -12.14 -36.07 -1.01
C TYR A 110 -11.79 -37.07 -2.12
N GLN A 111 -10.83 -36.72 -2.99
CA GLN A 111 -10.32 -37.64 -4.01
C GLN A 111 -9.68 -38.88 -3.40
N GLU A 112 -8.85 -38.72 -2.36
CA GLU A 112 -8.25 -39.86 -1.65
C GLU A 112 -9.31 -40.81 -1.05
N ILE A 113 -10.42 -40.27 -0.54
CA ILE A 113 -11.53 -41.08 -0.02
C ILE A 113 -12.18 -41.87 -1.16
N LEU A 114 -12.50 -41.20 -2.28
CA LEU A 114 -13.11 -41.86 -3.43
C LEU A 114 -12.22 -42.97 -3.98
N GLU A 115 -10.91 -42.74 -4.11
CA GLU A 115 -9.98 -43.76 -4.59
C GLU A 115 -9.92 -44.98 -3.65
N ARG A 116 -9.99 -44.76 -2.33
CA ARG A 116 -10.05 -45.85 -1.35
C ARG A 116 -11.35 -46.63 -1.45
N GLU A 117 -12.49 -45.94 -1.53
CA GLU A 117 -13.80 -46.59 -1.67
C GLU A 117 -13.88 -47.41 -2.96
N GLU A 118 -13.34 -46.89 -4.08
CA GLU A 118 -13.25 -47.65 -5.33
C GLU A 118 -12.36 -48.89 -5.19
N ALA A 119 -11.21 -48.76 -4.51
CA ALA A 119 -10.30 -49.88 -4.29
C ALA A 119 -10.96 -50.97 -3.43
N GLU A 120 -11.65 -50.58 -2.35
CA GLU A 120 -12.40 -51.47 -1.46
C GLU A 120 -13.54 -52.16 -2.22
N ALA A 121 -14.30 -51.42 -3.03
CA ALA A 121 -15.37 -51.98 -3.85
C ALA A 121 -14.85 -53.01 -4.87
N ARG A 122 -13.71 -52.74 -5.51
CA ARG A 122 -13.06 -53.69 -6.43
C ARG A 122 -12.60 -54.96 -5.72
N GLN A 123 -12.05 -54.83 -4.50
CA GLN A 123 -11.64 -55.98 -3.69
C GLN A 123 -12.85 -56.82 -3.28
N ALA A 124 -13.89 -56.19 -2.73
CA ALA A 124 -15.12 -56.87 -2.34
C ALA A 124 -15.77 -57.61 -3.53
N TYR A 125 -15.78 -57.00 -4.72
CA TYR A 125 -16.29 -57.65 -5.92
C TYR A 125 -15.44 -58.86 -6.34
N ALA A 126 -14.10 -58.76 -6.25
CA ALA A 126 -13.21 -59.88 -6.55
C ALA A 126 -13.39 -61.04 -5.58
N GLU A 127 -13.57 -60.76 -4.28
CA GLU A 127 -13.87 -61.75 -3.25
C GLU A 127 -15.20 -62.45 -3.52
N TYR A 128 -16.25 -61.68 -3.83
CA TYR A 128 -17.55 -62.23 -4.21
C TYR A 128 -17.45 -63.18 -5.41
N LEU A 129 -16.72 -62.79 -6.47
CA LEU A 129 -16.50 -63.67 -7.63
C LEU A 129 -15.74 -64.94 -7.26
N ALA A 130 -14.72 -64.85 -6.40
CA ALA A 130 -13.97 -66.00 -5.95
C ALA A 130 -14.84 -66.96 -5.12
N GLU A 131 -15.73 -66.44 -4.27
CA GLU A 131 -16.70 -67.24 -3.52
C GLU A 131 -17.70 -67.95 -4.44
N GLN A 132 -18.23 -67.24 -5.44
CA GLN A 132 -19.09 -67.86 -6.45
C GLN A 132 -18.40 -69.02 -7.18
N GLN A 133 -17.13 -68.83 -7.58
CA GLN A 133 -16.35 -69.89 -8.22
C GLN A 133 -16.10 -71.08 -7.28
N ARG A 134 -15.82 -70.83 -6.00
CA ARG A 134 -15.67 -71.92 -5.01
C ARG A 134 -16.97 -72.68 -4.82
N ALA A 135 -18.10 -71.99 -4.78
CA ALA A 135 -19.42 -72.61 -4.65
C ALA A 135 -19.76 -73.49 -5.86
N THR A 136 -19.53 -73.01 -7.09
CA THR A 136 -19.78 -73.81 -8.31
C THR A 136 -18.88 -75.04 -8.39
N ILE A 137 -17.59 -74.92 -8.02
CA ILE A 137 -16.68 -76.06 -7.93
C ILE A 137 -17.16 -77.08 -6.88
N ALA A 138 -17.64 -76.62 -5.72
CA ALA A 138 -18.18 -77.50 -4.70
C ALA A 138 -19.43 -78.25 -5.18
N GLN A 139 -20.37 -77.55 -5.83
CA GLN A 139 -21.57 -78.15 -6.42
C GLN A 139 -21.20 -79.24 -7.43
N HIS A 140 -20.32 -78.95 -8.39
CA HIS A 140 -19.88 -79.96 -9.36
C HIS A 140 -19.18 -81.17 -8.73
N ARG A 141 -18.43 -80.97 -7.64
CA ARG A 141 -17.83 -82.09 -6.90
C ARG A 141 -18.88 -82.95 -6.21
N GLU A 142 -19.93 -82.32 -5.66
CA GLU A 142 -21.04 -83.04 -5.05
C GLU A 142 -21.86 -83.81 -6.09
N GLU A 143 -22.18 -83.19 -7.22
CA GLU A 143 -22.87 -83.83 -8.36
C GLU A 143 -22.11 -85.07 -8.83
N ARG A 144 -20.81 -84.95 -9.11
CA ARG A 144 -19.98 -86.10 -9.50
C ARG A 144 -19.95 -87.21 -8.45
N ARG A 145 -19.98 -86.86 -7.15
CA ARG A 145 -20.04 -87.86 -6.07
C ARG A 145 -21.40 -88.57 -6.04
N ARG A 146 -22.49 -87.85 -6.32
CA ARG A 146 -23.84 -88.44 -6.42
C ARG A 146 -23.92 -89.38 -7.63
N GLU A 147 -23.48 -88.93 -8.80
CA GLU A 147 -23.41 -89.77 -10.02
C GLU A 147 -22.60 -91.05 -9.78
N GLN A 148 -21.43 -90.95 -9.15
CA GLN A 148 -20.62 -92.14 -8.81
C GLN A 148 -21.28 -93.06 -7.78
N ALA A 149 -22.08 -92.51 -6.85
CA ALA A 149 -22.81 -93.30 -5.87
C ALA A 149 -24.00 -94.03 -6.51
N GLU A 150 -24.72 -93.37 -7.41
CA GLU A 150 -25.81 -93.95 -8.21
C GLU A 150 -25.27 -95.05 -9.13
N GLU A 151 -24.17 -94.81 -9.86
CA GLU A 151 -23.54 -95.82 -10.72
C GLU A 151 -23.07 -97.05 -9.92
N ARG A 152 -22.60 -96.86 -8.68
CA ARG A 152 -22.23 -97.96 -7.77
C ARG A 152 -23.44 -98.71 -7.20
N ALA A 153 -24.59 -98.05 -7.06
CA ALA A 153 -25.83 -98.67 -6.61
C ALA A 153 -26.52 -99.47 -7.73
N GLU A 154 -26.39 -99.02 -8.98
CA GLU A 154 -26.95 -99.68 -10.16
C GLU A 154 -26.11 -100.87 -10.67
N ARG A 155 -24.81 -100.93 -10.32
CA ARG A 155 -24.01 -102.13 -10.57
C ARG A 155 -24.38 -103.22 -9.57
N PRO A 156 -24.97 -104.37 -9.98
CA PRO A 156 -25.16 -105.49 -9.08
C PRO A 156 -23.78 -105.94 -8.59
N GLN A 157 -23.54 -105.85 -7.29
CA GLN A 157 -22.36 -106.47 -6.69
C GLN A 157 -22.54 -107.98 -6.79
N ASP A 158 -21.99 -108.59 -7.84
CA ASP A 158 -21.84 -110.03 -7.97
C ASP A 158 -20.78 -110.53 -6.97
N PHE A 159 -21.11 -110.43 -5.68
CA PHE A 159 -20.34 -110.97 -4.58
C PHE A 159 -20.11 -112.48 -4.77
N PHE A 160 -21.14 -113.18 -5.26
CA PHE A 160 -21.04 -114.62 -5.52
C PHE A 160 -20.15 -114.96 -6.73
N GLY A 161 -20.20 -114.17 -7.80
CA GLY A 161 -19.38 -114.39 -9.00
C GLY A 161 -17.88 -114.16 -8.76
N GLN A 162 -17.51 -113.22 -7.89
CA GLN A 162 -16.10 -112.91 -7.61
C GLN A 162 -15.47 -113.83 -6.55
N HIS A 163 -16.24 -114.27 -5.55
CA HIS A 163 -15.70 -115.08 -4.44
C HIS A 163 -15.82 -116.60 -4.65
N PHE A 164 -16.73 -117.07 -5.51
CA PHE A 164 -16.96 -118.51 -5.73
C PHE A 164 -16.56 -119.02 -7.12
N ALA A 165 -16.01 -118.18 -8.01
CA ALA A 165 -15.59 -118.58 -9.37
C ALA A 165 -14.49 -119.65 -9.45
N ARG A 166 -13.91 -120.08 -8.31
CA ARG A 166 -12.82 -121.08 -8.28
C ARG A 166 -13.24 -122.45 -7.71
N SER A 167 -14.53 -122.73 -7.58
CA SER A 167 -15.03 -123.98 -7.00
C SER A 167 -16.07 -124.69 -7.88
N THR A 168 -15.68 -125.06 -9.10
CA THR A 168 -16.25 -126.23 -9.78
C THR A 168 -15.13 -126.95 -10.51
N ARG A 169 -14.83 -128.17 -10.06
CA ARG A 169 -13.95 -129.14 -10.69
C ARG A 169 -14.80 -130.35 -11.05
#